data_AF-A0A7V8WQ05-F1
#
_entry.id   AF-A0A7V8WQ05-F1
#
_cell.length_a   1.000
_cell.length_b   1.000
_cell.length_c   1.000
_cell.angle_alpha   90.00
_cell.angle_beta   90.00
_cell.angle_gamma   90.00
#
_symmetry.space_group_name_H-M   'P 1'
#
loop_
_entity.id
_entity.type
_entity.pdbx_description
1 polymer ?
#
loop_
_entity_poly.entity_id
_entity_poly.type
_entity_poly.pdbx_seq_one_letter_code
_entity_poly.pdbx_strand_id
1 'polypeptide(L)'
;INLALLEAMTMVQPERPTYVLFLTDGLPTEGETIPASILANVGAAAPENLRLFAFGVGDDVDTFLLDSLTEAHGGRSAYVRPGEPLDEIVSGFYAGISTPVLANVTLDVGGATIEDVYPSPMPDLFAGGQLVVAGRYRAGGPATVTLAGEVNGQPQTFTYQNLALSTAPTASAEFVPRLWATRKIGYLLTQVRLHGEQPELIDAIVDLSVKYGIVTPYTSYLITEDDILTQDGRDAASQNTLREMEAQSTAPASGAKAVDEAAASGNLADADVAQAPSAEYGDQVRVVGSRAFVLQGDVWTETTYDPSTMTPTQVTFGSEAYFALIAEHPDLAEAFALGSRVIAVSDGQAYEVVE
;
A
#
# COMPACT_ATOMS: atom_id res chain seq x y z
N ILE A 1 3.02 -8.32 -29.15
CA ILE A 1 2.46 -8.54 -27.78
C ILE A 1 1.21 -9.41 -27.83
N ASN A 2 0.08 -8.96 -28.40
CA ASN A 2 -1.19 -9.69 -28.42
C ASN A 2 -1.07 -11.17 -28.85
N LEU A 3 -0.51 -11.43 -30.02
CA LEU A 3 -0.39 -12.79 -30.56
C LEU A 3 0.45 -13.70 -29.65
N ALA A 4 1.54 -13.19 -29.07
CA ALA A 4 2.41 -13.96 -28.19
C ALA A 4 1.70 -14.35 -26.89
N LEU A 5 0.92 -13.43 -26.31
CA LEU A 5 0.10 -13.72 -25.13
C LEU A 5 -0.97 -14.77 -25.45
N LEU A 6 -1.68 -14.62 -26.57
CA LEU A 6 -2.70 -15.60 -26.99
C LEU A 6 -2.10 -16.99 -27.24
N GLU A 7 -0.96 -17.07 -27.91
CA GLU A 7 -0.24 -18.33 -28.11
C GLU A 7 0.14 -18.97 -26.77
N ALA A 8 0.61 -18.16 -25.81
CA ALA A 8 0.93 -18.63 -24.46
C ALA A 8 -0.30 -19.22 -23.75
N MET A 9 -1.49 -18.62 -23.91
CA MET A 9 -2.72 -19.16 -23.33
C MET A 9 -3.06 -20.56 -23.86
N THR A 10 -2.73 -20.87 -25.13
CA THR A 10 -2.97 -22.21 -25.69
C THR A 10 -2.09 -23.31 -25.07
N MET A 11 -0.97 -22.92 -24.43
CA MET A 11 -0.04 -23.84 -23.77
C MET A 11 -0.43 -24.13 -22.31
N VAL A 12 -1.44 -23.44 -21.76
CA VAL A 12 -1.88 -23.58 -20.36
C VAL A 12 -2.55 -24.94 -20.15
N GLN A 13 -2.12 -25.65 -19.11
CA GLN A 13 -2.69 -26.95 -18.73
C GLN A 13 -3.76 -26.72 -17.65
N PRO A 14 -4.96 -27.32 -17.76
CA PRO A 14 -6.07 -27.02 -16.85
C PRO A 14 -5.92 -27.64 -15.44
N GLU A 15 -5.04 -28.62 -15.25
CA GLU A 15 -4.99 -29.46 -14.04
C GLU A 15 -4.22 -28.82 -12.87
N ARG A 16 -3.47 -27.75 -13.12
CA ARG A 16 -2.61 -27.08 -12.12
C ARG A 16 -2.45 -25.61 -12.44
N PRO A 17 -2.18 -24.74 -11.44
CA PRO A 17 -1.80 -23.36 -11.72
C PRO A 17 -0.68 -23.30 -12.76
N THR A 18 -0.86 -22.50 -13.80
CA THR A 18 0.15 -22.30 -14.85
C THR A 18 0.66 -20.88 -14.78
N TYR A 19 1.96 -20.75 -14.56
CA TYR A 19 2.66 -19.47 -14.44
C TYR A 19 3.20 -19.06 -15.80
N VAL A 20 2.69 -17.97 -16.35
CA VAL A 20 3.22 -17.35 -17.57
C VAL A 20 4.06 -16.15 -17.17
N LEU A 21 5.31 -16.19 -17.59
CA LEU A 21 6.26 -15.09 -17.44
C LEU A 21 6.36 -14.35 -18.78
N PHE A 22 5.89 -13.10 -18.82
CA PHE A 22 5.88 -12.26 -20.00
C PHE A 22 6.90 -11.12 -19.86
N LEU A 23 7.82 -10.98 -20.81
CA LEU A 23 8.84 -9.93 -20.83
C LEU A 23 8.65 -9.08 -22.08
N THR A 24 8.74 -7.75 -21.92
CA THR A 24 8.75 -6.80 -23.04
C THR A 24 9.61 -5.58 -22.71
N ASP A 25 10.26 -5.02 -23.72
CA ASP A 25 10.99 -3.75 -23.67
C ASP A 25 10.29 -2.63 -24.44
N GLY A 26 9.08 -2.91 -24.95
CA GLY A 26 8.40 -2.03 -25.89
C GLY A 26 6.88 -2.04 -25.81
N LEU A 27 6.31 -1.09 -26.54
CA LEU A 27 4.88 -0.96 -26.84
C LEU A 27 4.40 -2.03 -27.84
N PRO A 28 3.10 -2.35 -27.88
CA PRO A 28 2.55 -3.18 -28.94
C PRO A 28 2.54 -2.41 -30.28
N THR A 29 3.39 -2.81 -31.24
CA THR A 29 3.53 -2.10 -32.54
C THR A 29 3.08 -2.89 -33.77
N GLU A 30 2.81 -4.19 -33.62
CA GLU A 30 2.48 -5.09 -34.74
C GLU A 30 1.26 -5.96 -34.39
N GLY A 31 0.38 -6.15 -35.38
CA GLY A 31 -0.88 -6.88 -35.21
C GLY A 31 -1.95 -6.04 -34.49
N GLU A 32 -2.55 -6.60 -33.43
CA GLU A 32 -3.42 -5.84 -32.54
C GLU A 32 -2.55 -5.01 -31.58
N THR A 33 -2.74 -3.68 -31.63
CA THR A 33 -1.93 -2.69 -30.92
C THR A 33 -2.72 -1.88 -29.91
N ILE A 34 -4.04 -2.04 -29.82
CA ILE A 34 -4.89 -1.29 -28.90
C ILE A 34 -4.91 -2.00 -27.54
N PRO A 35 -4.38 -1.42 -26.44
CA PRO A 35 -4.28 -2.09 -25.14
C PRO A 35 -5.60 -2.67 -24.65
N ALA A 36 -6.71 -1.93 -24.77
CA ALA A 36 -8.04 -2.40 -24.38
C ALA A 36 -8.48 -3.65 -25.16
N SER A 37 -8.18 -3.72 -26.46
CA SER A 37 -8.45 -4.92 -27.28
C SER A 37 -7.56 -6.09 -26.87
N ILE A 38 -6.28 -5.84 -26.55
CA ILE A 38 -5.35 -6.87 -26.08
C ILE A 38 -5.85 -7.46 -24.76
N LEU A 39 -6.23 -6.61 -23.80
CA LEU A 39 -6.79 -7.04 -22.51
C LEU A 39 -8.05 -7.87 -22.71
N ALA A 40 -8.97 -7.45 -23.57
CA ALA A 40 -10.18 -8.22 -23.88
C ALA A 40 -9.87 -9.57 -24.52
N ASN A 41 -8.92 -9.61 -25.47
CA ASN A 41 -8.50 -10.84 -26.14
C ASN A 41 -7.88 -11.84 -25.14
N VAL A 42 -6.95 -11.36 -24.31
CA VAL A 42 -6.30 -12.22 -23.30
C VAL A 42 -7.31 -12.67 -22.26
N GLY A 43 -8.18 -11.78 -21.76
CA GLY A 43 -9.24 -12.13 -20.82
C GLY A 43 -10.20 -13.20 -21.36
N ALA A 44 -10.50 -13.19 -22.67
CA ALA A 44 -11.34 -14.20 -23.29
C ALA A 44 -10.63 -15.56 -23.53
N ALA A 45 -9.30 -15.55 -23.65
CA ALA A 45 -8.49 -16.73 -23.96
C ALA A 45 -7.85 -17.38 -22.73
N ALA A 46 -7.61 -16.60 -21.67
CA ALA A 46 -6.91 -17.00 -20.47
C ALA A 46 -7.76 -17.96 -19.62
N PRO A 47 -7.24 -19.16 -19.30
CA PRO A 47 -7.88 -20.05 -18.34
C PRO A 47 -7.86 -19.48 -16.91
N GLU A 48 -8.82 -19.87 -16.07
CA GLU A 48 -8.94 -19.38 -14.68
C GLU A 48 -7.71 -19.72 -13.80
N ASN A 49 -7.02 -20.82 -14.12
CA ASN A 49 -5.84 -21.28 -13.41
C ASN A 49 -4.52 -20.65 -13.90
N LEU A 50 -4.61 -19.66 -14.79
CA LEU A 50 -3.45 -18.87 -15.22
C LEU A 50 -2.96 -17.97 -14.07
N ARG A 51 -1.66 -17.79 -14.01
CA ARG A 51 -0.96 -16.74 -13.25
C ARG A 51 -0.04 -15.98 -14.20
N LEU A 52 -0.35 -14.73 -14.50
CA LEU A 52 0.43 -13.93 -15.45
C LEU A 52 1.32 -12.92 -14.74
N PHE A 53 2.62 -13.03 -14.93
CA PHE A 53 3.62 -12.08 -14.43
C PHE A 53 4.27 -11.35 -15.59
N ALA A 54 4.36 -10.02 -15.47
CA ALA A 54 4.86 -9.17 -16.53
C ALA A 54 6.14 -8.44 -16.10
N PHE A 55 7.11 -8.37 -17.00
CA PHE A 55 8.37 -7.65 -16.81
C PHE A 55 8.52 -6.61 -17.91
N GLY A 56 8.45 -5.34 -17.53
CA GLY A 56 8.75 -4.22 -18.41
C GLY A 56 10.23 -3.84 -18.29
N VAL A 57 10.96 -3.83 -19.40
CA VAL A 57 12.39 -3.48 -19.43
C VAL A 57 12.57 -2.12 -20.08
N GLY A 58 13.17 -1.17 -19.35
CA GLY A 58 13.31 0.20 -19.80
C GLY A 58 12.03 1.01 -19.65
N ASP A 59 12.00 2.14 -20.35
CA ASP A 59 11.00 3.18 -20.16
C ASP A 59 9.90 3.15 -21.24
N ASP A 60 10.14 2.44 -22.34
CA ASP A 60 9.28 2.42 -23.53
C ASP A 60 8.23 1.31 -23.49
N VAL A 61 7.77 0.96 -22.28
CA VAL A 61 6.75 -0.08 -22.05
C VAL A 61 5.39 0.53 -21.71
N ASP A 62 4.32 -0.19 -22.05
CA ASP A 62 2.95 0.19 -21.70
C ASP A 62 2.62 -0.33 -20.29
N THR A 63 2.86 0.49 -19.28
CA THR A 63 2.65 0.13 -17.88
C THR A 63 1.20 -0.18 -17.55
N PHE A 64 0.26 0.54 -18.17
CA PHE A 64 -1.17 0.29 -18.01
C PHE A 64 -1.53 -1.11 -18.52
N LEU A 65 -1.09 -1.46 -19.73
CA LEU A 65 -1.33 -2.77 -20.31
C LEU A 65 -0.74 -3.89 -19.43
N LEU A 66 0.51 -3.76 -19.00
CA LEU A 66 1.19 -4.79 -18.21
C LEU A 66 0.55 -4.96 -16.83
N ASP A 67 0.26 -3.87 -16.13
CA ASP A 67 -0.35 -3.92 -14.81
C ASP A 67 -1.77 -4.51 -14.89
N SER A 68 -2.60 -4.05 -15.84
CA SER A 68 -3.96 -4.58 -16.05
C SER A 68 -3.96 -6.07 -16.43
N LEU A 69 -2.99 -6.53 -17.23
CA LEU A 69 -2.84 -7.95 -17.56
C LEU A 69 -2.56 -8.77 -16.30
N THR A 70 -1.68 -8.29 -15.43
CA THR A 70 -1.29 -9.04 -14.23
C THR A 70 -2.38 -9.02 -13.15
N GLU A 71 -3.07 -7.89 -12.97
CA GLU A 71 -4.20 -7.74 -12.06
C GLU A 71 -5.35 -8.70 -12.40
N ALA A 72 -5.71 -8.78 -13.68
CA ALA A 72 -6.79 -9.64 -14.15
C ALA A 72 -6.49 -11.15 -14.03
N HIS A 73 -5.20 -11.51 -13.92
CA HIS A 73 -4.73 -12.89 -14.02
C HIS A 73 -3.86 -13.32 -12.83
N GLY A 74 -4.07 -12.73 -11.65
CA GLY A 74 -3.53 -13.21 -10.38
C GLY A 74 -2.01 -13.21 -10.27
N GLY A 75 -1.33 -12.38 -11.08
CA GLY A 75 0.11 -12.18 -10.99
C GLY A 75 0.44 -10.72 -10.82
N ARG A 76 1.70 -10.35 -11.11
CA ARG A 76 2.25 -9.05 -10.74
C ARG A 76 3.22 -8.55 -11.82
N SER A 77 3.33 -7.24 -11.95
CA SER A 77 4.29 -6.60 -12.83
C SER A 77 5.56 -6.20 -12.07
N ALA A 78 6.68 -6.20 -12.78
CA ALA A 78 7.95 -5.63 -12.31
C ALA A 78 8.59 -4.83 -13.44
N TYR A 79 9.20 -3.71 -13.09
CA TYR A 79 9.83 -2.81 -14.04
C TYR A 79 11.33 -2.74 -13.78
N VAL A 80 12.12 -3.01 -14.81
CA VAL A 80 13.58 -3.08 -14.72
C VAL A 80 14.19 -1.94 -15.53
N ARG A 81 14.90 -1.04 -14.86
CA ARG A 81 15.50 0.15 -15.47
C ARG A 81 16.82 -0.15 -16.17
N PRO A 82 17.25 0.69 -17.13
CA PRO A 82 18.58 0.58 -17.71
C PRO A 82 19.66 0.68 -16.63
N GLY A 83 20.48 -0.37 -16.52
CA GLY A 83 21.55 -0.46 -15.51
C GLY A 83 21.20 -1.30 -14.27
N GLU A 84 19.94 -1.70 -14.11
CA GLU A 84 19.55 -2.72 -13.12
C GLU A 84 19.86 -4.14 -13.65
N PRO A 85 20.20 -5.09 -12.77
CA PRO A 85 20.56 -6.44 -13.16
C PRO A 85 19.30 -7.27 -13.50
N LEU A 86 18.82 -7.16 -14.74
CA LEU A 86 17.64 -7.88 -15.23
C LEU A 86 17.73 -9.39 -15.01
N ASP A 87 18.90 -9.98 -15.24
CA ASP A 87 19.16 -11.39 -15.06
C ASP A 87 19.01 -11.83 -13.61
N GLU A 88 19.50 -11.04 -12.65
CA GLU A 88 19.30 -11.29 -11.23
C GLU A 88 17.84 -11.16 -10.82
N ILE A 89 17.15 -10.12 -11.29
CA ILE A 89 15.73 -9.86 -10.97
C ILE A 89 14.84 -10.99 -11.48
N VAL A 90 14.99 -11.37 -12.76
CA VAL A 90 14.19 -12.44 -13.37
C VAL A 90 14.52 -13.80 -12.76
N SER A 91 15.80 -14.06 -12.47
CA SER A 91 16.22 -15.32 -11.82
C SER A 91 15.70 -15.43 -10.39
N GLY A 92 15.77 -14.34 -9.62
CA GLY A 92 15.24 -14.27 -8.26
C GLY A 92 13.73 -14.47 -8.23
N PHE A 93 13.02 -13.82 -9.16
CA PHE A 93 11.58 -14.01 -9.33
C PHE A 93 11.24 -15.46 -9.68
N TYR A 94 11.90 -16.04 -10.69
CA TYR A 94 11.68 -17.44 -11.08
C TYR A 94 11.95 -18.40 -9.92
N ALA A 95 13.06 -18.22 -9.20
CA ALA A 95 13.38 -19.02 -8.02
C ALA A 95 12.25 -18.93 -6.97
N GLY A 96 11.74 -17.72 -6.74
CA GLY A 96 10.62 -17.44 -5.83
C GLY A 96 9.31 -18.08 -6.22
N ILE A 97 8.99 -18.19 -7.52
CA ILE A 97 7.71 -18.77 -7.98
C ILE A 97 7.78 -20.23 -8.44
N SER A 98 8.98 -20.81 -8.49
CA SER A 98 9.22 -22.12 -9.10
C SER A 98 8.48 -23.29 -8.42
N THR A 99 8.14 -23.14 -7.14
CA THR A 99 7.56 -24.20 -6.32
C THR A 99 6.38 -23.68 -5.50
N PRO A 100 5.17 -23.58 -6.09
CA PRO A 100 3.97 -23.22 -5.34
C PRO A 100 3.63 -24.32 -4.33
N VAL A 101 3.52 -23.96 -3.05
CA VAL A 101 3.20 -24.87 -1.95
C VAL A 101 1.75 -24.72 -1.48
N LEU A 102 1.07 -23.63 -1.85
CA LEU A 102 -0.35 -23.43 -1.65
C LEU A 102 -0.87 -22.42 -2.67
N ALA A 103 -1.75 -22.83 -3.58
CA ALA A 103 -2.37 -21.95 -4.57
C ALA A 103 -3.77 -21.51 -4.13
N ASN A 104 -4.33 -20.49 -4.80
CA ASN A 104 -5.71 -20.02 -4.55
C ASN A 104 -5.96 -19.69 -3.07
N VAL A 105 -4.96 -19.09 -2.41
CA VAL A 105 -5.01 -19.00 -0.96
C VAL A 105 -5.97 -17.92 -0.48
N THR A 106 -6.67 -18.23 0.60
CA THR A 106 -7.69 -17.40 1.23
C THR A 106 -7.47 -17.40 2.74
N LEU A 107 -7.83 -16.30 3.38
CA LEU A 107 -7.68 -16.10 4.81
C LEU A 107 -9.03 -15.73 5.42
N ASP A 108 -9.46 -16.50 6.42
CA ASP A 108 -10.62 -16.21 7.25
C ASP A 108 -10.19 -16.03 8.71
N VAL A 109 -10.81 -15.09 9.41
CA VAL A 109 -10.51 -14.81 10.82
C VAL A 109 -11.79 -14.90 11.64
N GLY A 110 -12.12 -16.12 12.07
CA GLY A 110 -13.27 -16.37 12.92
C GLY A 110 -13.15 -15.62 14.25
N GLY A 111 -14.25 -15.00 14.68
CA GLY A 111 -14.31 -14.20 15.91
C GLY A 111 -14.07 -12.70 15.72
N ALA A 112 -13.65 -12.26 14.53
CA ALA A 112 -13.51 -10.85 14.20
C ALA A 112 -13.90 -10.56 12.74
N THR A 113 -14.49 -9.41 12.48
CA THR A 113 -14.64 -8.92 11.10
C THR A 113 -13.37 -8.20 10.70
N ILE A 114 -12.68 -8.71 9.68
CA ILE A 114 -11.50 -8.07 9.11
C ILE A 114 -11.88 -7.36 7.81
N GLU A 115 -11.51 -6.10 7.71
CA GLU A 115 -11.71 -5.20 6.57
C GLU A 115 -10.34 -4.84 5.97
N ASP A 116 -10.31 -4.36 4.73
CA ASP A 116 -9.10 -3.81 4.08
C ASP A 116 -7.89 -4.78 4.14
N VAL A 117 -8.05 -6.01 3.67
CA VAL A 117 -7.01 -7.05 3.71
C VAL A 117 -6.11 -6.95 2.48
N TYR A 118 -4.80 -6.87 2.71
CA TYR A 118 -3.77 -6.76 1.67
C TYR A 118 -2.63 -7.77 1.86
N PRO A 119 -2.06 -8.33 0.77
CA PRO A 119 -2.34 -8.02 -0.64
C PRO A 119 -3.72 -8.50 -1.11
N SER A 120 -4.28 -7.79 -2.10
CA SER A 120 -5.55 -8.12 -2.76
C SER A 120 -5.37 -7.96 -4.29
N PRO A 121 -5.60 -9.02 -5.10
CA PRO A 121 -5.94 -10.38 -4.68
C PRO A 121 -4.79 -11.07 -3.92
N MET A 122 -5.13 -12.11 -3.16
CA MET A 122 -4.16 -12.85 -2.35
C MET A 122 -3.30 -13.76 -3.27
N PRO A 123 -1.95 -13.66 -3.24
CA PRO A 123 -1.09 -14.42 -4.14
C PRO A 123 -0.91 -15.87 -3.69
N ASP A 124 -0.51 -16.75 -4.60
CA ASP A 124 -0.10 -18.10 -4.23
C ASP A 124 1.13 -18.06 -3.29
N LEU A 125 1.24 -19.04 -2.39
CA LEU A 125 2.39 -19.20 -1.49
C LEU A 125 3.40 -20.16 -2.10
N PHE A 126 4.68 -19.78 -2.07
CA PHE A 126 5.77 -20.53 -2.67
C PHE A 126 6.79 -21.02 -1.63
N ALA A 127 7.48 -22.11 -1.94
CA ALA A 127 8.51 -22.67 -1.08
C ALA A 127 9.64 -21.66 -0.84
N GLY A 128 10.01 -21.46 0.43
CA GLY A 128 11.02 -20.47 0.82
C GLY A 128 10.53 -19.02 0.81
N GLY A 129 9.32 -18.76 0.33
CA GLY A 129 8.66 -17.47 0.42
C GLY A 129 7.91 -17.28 1.74
N GLN A 130 7.55 -16.03 2.01
CA GLN A 130 6.70 -15.64 3.13
C GLN A 130 5.55 -14.79 2.58
N LEU A 131 4.32 -15.13 2.96
CA LEU A 131 3.16 -14.27 2.72
C LEU A 131 2.85 -13.49 4.00
N VAL A 132 3.08 -12.19 3.96
CA VAL A 132 2.63 -11.27 5.00
C VAL A 132 1.26 -10.75 4.59
N VAL A 133 0.28 -10.81 5.49
CA VAL A 133 -1.07 -10.28 5.26
C VAL A 133 -1.38 -9.23 6.33
N ALA A 134 -1.85 -8.07 5.92
CA ALA A 134 -2.25 -6.99 6.80
C ALA A 134 -3.72 -6.65 6.59
N GLY A 135 -4.48 -6.47 7.66
CA GLY A 135 -5.90 -6.11 7.62
C GLY A 135 -6.32 -5.38 8.88
N ARG A 136 -7.53 -4.82 8.89
CA ARG A 136 -8.06 -4.03 10.00
C ARG A 136 -9.25 -4.70 10.66
N TYR A 137 -9.34 -4.54 11.97
CA TYR A 137 -10.49 -4.94 12.76
C TYR A 137 -10.91 -3.81 13.69
N ARG A 138 -12.18 -3.78 14.07
CA ARG A 138 -12.73 -2.77 14.97
C ARG A 138 -12.74 -3.22 16.43
N ALA A 139 -12.97 -4.51 16.66
CA ALA A 139 -13.06 -5.09 18.00
C ALA A 139 -11.95 -6.13 18.20
N GLY A 140 -11.29 -6.05 19.35
CA GLY A 140 -10.38 -7.09 19.82
C GLY A 140 -11.15 -8.28 20.39
N GLY A 141 -10.44 -9.36 20.67
CA GLY A 141 -11.00 -10.57 21.27
C GLY A 141 -10.35 -11.86 20.76
N PRO A 142 -10.82 -13.02 21.26
CA PRO A 142 -10.37 -14.31 20.78
C PRO A 142 -10.63 -14.46 19.28
N ALA A 143 -9.64 -14.95 18.55
CA ALA A 143 -9.71 -15.15 17.11
C ALA A 143 -9.20 -16.55 16.73
N THR A 144 -9.74 -17.08 15.64
CA THR A 144 -9.25 -18.27 14.96
C THR A 144 -8.93 -17.91 13.53
N VAL A 145 -7.67 -18.06 13.13
CA VAL A 145 -7.25 -17.80 11.75
C VAL A 145 -7.29 -19.11 10.97
N THR A 146 -7.99 -19.11 9.84
CA THR A 146 -8.06 -20.23 8.91
C THR A 146 -7.45 -19.81 7.58
N LEU A 147 -6.36 -20.48 7.22
CA LEU A 147 -5.71 -20.36 5.91
C LEU A 147 -6.17 -21.53 5.05
N ALA A 148 -6.77 -21.26 3.90
CA ALA A 148 -7.18 -22.29 2.95
C ALA A 148 -6.53 -22.04 1.59
N GLY A 149 -6.42 -23.08 0.78
CA GLY A 149 -5.90 -23.03 -0.58
C GLY A 149 -5.81 -24.44 -1.17
N GLU A 150 -5.01 -24.63 -2.21
CA GLU A 150 -4.91 -25.89 -2.93
C GLU A 150 -3.47 -26.36 -3.09
N VAL A 151 -3.27 -27.67 -2.96
CA VAL A 151 -1.99 -28.36 -3.22
C VAL A 151 -2.26 -29.47 -4.22
N ASN A 152 -1.65 -29.39 -5.41
CA ASN A 152 -1.92 -30.31 -6.53
C ASN A 152 -3.42 -30.45 -6.84
N GLY A 153 -4.16 -29.33 -6.81
CA GLY A 153 -5.61 -29.28 -7.05
C GLY A 153 -6.46 -29.89 -5.93
N GLN A 154 -5.88 -30.24 -4.78
CA GLN A 154 -6.62 -30.70 -3.60
C GLN A 154 -6.72 -29.60 -2.56
N PRO A 155 -7.91 -29.31 -2.02
CA PRO A 155 -8.07 -28.29 -0.99
C PRO A 155 -7.30 -28.67 0.27
N GLN A 156 -6.60 -27.71 0.85
CA GLN A 156 -5.88 -27.81 2.12
C GLN A 156 -6.34 -26.69 3.04
N THR A 157 -6.32 -26.95 4.35
CA THR A 157 -6.75 -25.98 5.36
C THR A 157 -5.85 -26.08 6.58
N PHE A 158 -5.40 -24.93 7.05
CA PHE A 158 -4.59 -24.76 8.25
C PHE A 158 -5.34 -23.84 9.22
N THR A 159 -5.61 -24.33 10.42
CA THR A 159 -6.36 -23.60 11.44
C THR A 159 -5.46 -23.27 12.63
N TYR A 160 -5.38 -21.99 12.96
CA TYR A 160 -4.61 -21.44 14.07
C TYR A 160 -5.58 -20.91 15.13
N GLN A 161 -5.65 -21.63 16.25
CA GLN A 161 -6.57 -21.33 17.36
C GLN A 161 -5.84 -20.61 18.50
N ASN A 162 -6.61 -20.13 19.49
CA ASN A 162 -6.12 -19.45 20.69
C ASN A 162 -5.33 -18.16 20.40
N LEU A 163 -5.70 -17.47 19.32
CA LEU A 163 -5.21 -16.13 19.03
C LEU A 163 -6.09 -15.10 19.74
N ALA A 164 -5.53 -13.93 20.04
CA ALA A 164 -6.27 -12.81 20.60
C ALA A 164 -5.86 -11.53 19.87
N LEU A 165 -6.85 -10.85 19.30
CA LEU A 165 -6.67 -9.53 18.72
C LEU A 165 -6.74 -8.49 19.83
N SER A 166 -5.73 -7.63 19.93
CA SER A 166 -5.67 -6.54 20.91
C SER A 166 -6.03 -5.22 20.24
N THR A 167 -6.77 -4.36 20.93
CA THR A 167 -6.92 -2.95 20.54
C THR A 167 -5.92 -2.05 21.25
N ALA A 168 -5.23 -2.55 22.28
CA ALA A 168 -4.18 -1.83 22.97
C ALA A 168 -2.90 -1.86 22.11
N PRO A 169 -2.23 -0.71 21.91
CA PRO A 169 -0.91 -0.66 21.29
C PRO A 169 0.06 -1.57 22.04
N THR A 170 0.96 -2.22 21.31
CA THR A 170 2.10 -2.92 21.92
C THR A 170 3.35 -2.44 21.20
N ALA A 171 4.44 -2.21 21.94
CA ALA A 171 5.70 -1.70 21.37
C ALA A 171 6.21 -2.57 20.20
N SER A 172 5.95 -3.87 20.23
CA SER A 172 6.32 -4.81 19.15
C SER A 172 5.46 -4.71 17.89
N ALA A 173 4.31 -4.02 17.91
CA ALA A 173 3.35 -3.97 16.82
C ALA A 173 3.06 -2.54 16.32
N GLU A 174 3.78 -1.53 16.80
CA GLU A 174 3.57 -0.12 16.41
C GLU A 174 3.78 0.15 14.92
N PHE A 175 4.60 -0.65 14.25
CA PHE A 175 4.83 -0.54 12.80
C PHE A 175 3.64 -1.06 11.96
N VAL A 176 2.77 -1.90 12.54
CA VAL A 176 1.73 -2.64 11.79
C VAL A 176 0.69 -1.71 11.15
N PRO A 177 0.14 -0.68 11.84
CA PRO A 177 -0.79 0.26 11.22
C PRO A 177 -0.19 0.99 10.00
N ARG A 178 1.08 1.41 10.09
CA ARG A 178 1.78 2.10 9.01
C ARG A 178 2.07 1.15 7.84
N LEU A 179 2.47 -0.10 8.12
CA LEU A 179 2.63 -1.14 7.09
C LEU A 179 1.32 -1.38 6.33
N TRP A 180 0.21 -1.55 7.07
CA TRP A 180 -1.12 -1.70 6.48
C TRP A 180 -1.49 -0.49 5.61
N ALA A 181 -1.28 0.73 6.10
CA ALA A 181 -1.58 1.95 5.37
C ALA A 181 -0.74 2.08 4.09
N THR A 182 0.54 1.74 4.16
CA THR A 182 1.47 1.72 3.02
C THR A 182 0.93 0.80 1.91
N ARG A 183 0.53 -0.42 2.27
CA ARG A 183 -0.04 -1.39 1.32
C ARG A 183 -1.37 -0.92 0.74
N LYS A 184 -2.26 -0.39 1.58
CA LYS A 184 -3.55 0.15 1.12
C LYS A 184 -3.34 1.30 0.15
N ILE A 185 -2.45 2.24 0.46
CA ILE A 185 -2.12 3.36 -0.42
C ILE A 185 -1.57 2.84 -1.75
N GLY A 186 -0.61 1.91 -1.74
CA GLY A 186 -0.08 1.31 -2.97
C GLY A 186 -1.16 0.66 -3.82
N TYR A 187 -2.06 -0.11 -3.19
CA TYR A 187 -3.24 -0.67 -3.86
C TYR A 187 -4.14 0.42 -4.47
N LEU A 188 -4.50 1.45 -3.71
CA LEU A 188 -5.38 2.53 -4.18
C LEU A 188 -4.74 3.31 -5.34
N LEU A 189 -3.43 3.58 -5.28
CA LEU A 189 -2.69 4.23 -6.36
C LEU A 189 -2.76 3.39 -7.65
N THR A 190 -2.60 2.07 -7.53
CA THR A 190 -2.78 1.15 -8.67
C THR A 190 -4.21 1.22 -9.20
N GLN A 191 -5.24 1.19 -8.33
CA GLN A 191 -6.63 1.29 -8.78
C GLN A 191 -6.91 2.60 -9.53
N VAL A 192 -6.38 3.72 -9.05
CA VAL A 192 -6.51 5.01 -9.74
C VAL A 192 -5.83 4.98 -11.11
N ARG A 193 -4.61 4.41 -11.21
CA ARG A 193 -3.90 4.27 -12.49
C ARG A 193 -4.65 3.40 -13.50
N LEU A 194 -5.29 2.32 -13.06
CA LEU A 194 -5.91 1.32 -13.96
C LEU A 194 -7.39 1.56 -14.25
N HIS A 195 -8.10 2.25 -13.37
CA HIS A 195 -9.55 2.46 -13.49
C HIS A 195 -9.95 3.93 -13.52
N GLY A 196 -8.97 4.83 -13.43
CA GLY A 196 -9.17 6.26 -13.40
C GLY A 196 -9.41 6.79 -11.99
N GLU A 197 -9.41 8.12 -11.91
CA GLU A 197 -9.59 8.87 -10.68
C GLU A 197 -11.05 8.83 -10.24
N GLN A 198 -11.26 8.35 -9.02
CA GLN A 198 -12.54 8.43 -8.33
C GLN A 198 -12.34 9.25 -7.05
N PRO A 199 -13.22 10.20 -6.74
CA PRO A 199 -13.09 11.05 -5.54
C PRO A 199 -12.83 10.22 -4.28
N GLU A 200 -13.55 9.11 -4.11
CA GLU A 200 -13.44 8.25 -2.92
C GLU A 200 -12.06 7.58 -2.79
N LEU A 201 -11.39 7.28 -3.92
CA LEU A 201 -10.05 6.71 -3.90
C LEU A 201 -9.02 7.77 -3.53
N ILE A 202 -9.15 8.98 -4.09
CA ILE A 202 -8.27 10.11 -3.80
C ILE A 202 -8.41 10.52 -2.32
N ASP A 203 -9.63 10.66 -1.82
CA ASP A 203 -9.90 10.98 -0.41
C ASP A 203 -9.25 9.95 0.51
N ALA A 204 -9.41 8.65 0.21
CA ALA A 204 -8.79 7.60 0.99
C ALA A 204 -7.26 7.65 0.94
N ILE A 205 -6.65 7.98 -0.21
CA ILE A 205 -5.20 8.15 -0.35
C ILE A 205 -4.74 9.33 0.50
N VAL A 206 -5.38 10.50 0.39
CA VAL A 206 -5.02 11.72 1.14
C VAL A 206 -5.15 11.49 2.64
N ASP A 207 -6.28 10.95 3.11
CA ASP A 207 -6.52 10.68 4.52
C ASP A 207 -5.47 9.74 5.12
N LEU A 208 -5.16 8.63 4.44
CA LEU A 208 -4.16 7.68 4.91
C LEU A 208 -2.75 8.27 4.87
N SER A 209 -2.45 9.03 3.83
CA SER A 209 -1.14 9.65 3.63
C SER A 209 -0.86 10.69 4.72
N VAL A 210 -1.82 11.56 5.03
CA VAL A 210 -1.69 12.55 6.12
C VAL A 210 -1.62 11.82 7.45
N LYS A 211 -2.59 10.94 7.76
CA LYS A 211 -2.67 10.24 9.04
C LYS A 211 -1.40 9.48 9.36
N TYR A 212 -0.84 8.76 8.38
CA TYR A 212 0.35 7.94 8.61
C TYR A 212 1.64 8.61 8.14
N GLY A 213 1.64 9.85 7.68
CA GLY A 213 2.85 10.50 7.17
C GLY A 213 3.53 9.69 6.07
N ILE A 214 2.72 9.22 5.11
CA ILE A 214 3.15 8.49 3.92
C ILE A 214 3.05 9.45 2.74
N VAL A 215 4.16 9.63 2.04
CA VAL A 215 4.24 10.54 0.90
C VAL A 215 3.68 9.85 -0.32
N THR A 216 2.79 10.56 -1.02
CA THR A 216 2.21 10.11 -2.28
C THR A 216 2.18 11.26 -3.28
N PRO A 217 1.95 10.99 -4.58
CA PRO A 217 1.72 12.05 -5.56
C PRO A 217 0.60 13.03 -5.13
N TYR A 218 -0.39 12.55 -4.38
CA TYR A 218 -1.55 13.30 -3.92
C TYR A 218 -1.30 14.14 -2.64
N THR A 219 -0.20 13.89 -1.93
CA THR A 219 0.09 14.58 -0.65
C THR A 219 1.41 15.33 -0.64
N SER A 220 2.09 15.36 -1.78
CA SER A 220 3.42 15.96 -1.93
C SER A 220 3.49 17.47 -1.71
N TYR A 221 2.39 18.19 -1.92
CA TYR A 221 2.31 19.64 -1.69
C TYR A 221 1.64 20.00 -0.36
N LEU A 222 0.90 19.06 0.24
CA LEU A 222 -0.06 19.33 1.32
C LEU A 222 0.56 19.44 2.71
N ILE A 223 1.74 18.86 2.91
CA ILE A 223 2.40 18.80 4.23
C ILE A 223 2.84 20.20 4.70
N THR A 224 2.89 21.19 3.82
CA THR A 224 3.27 22.58 4.13
C THR A 224 2.08 23.52 4.42
N GLU A 225 0.84 23.06 4.30
CA GLU A 225 -0.36 23.88 4.55
C GLU A 225 -0.85 23.72 6.00
N ASP A 226 -1.21 24.84 6.66
CA ASP A 226 -1.58 24.85 8.08
C ASP A 226 -2.93 24.15 8.35
N ASP A 227 -3.80 24.04 7.35
CA ASP A 227 -5.17 23.52 7.47
C ASP A 227 -5.31 22.03 7.12
N ILE A 228 -4.25 21.36 6.63
CA ILE A 228 -4.30 19.95 6.19
C ILE A 228 -4.66 18.95 7.30
N LEU A 229 -4.54 19.37 8.56
CA LEU A 229 -4.91 18.57 9.72
C LEU A 229 -6.42 18.56 10.00
N THR A 230 -7.15 19.53 9.46
CA THR A 230 -8.61 19.60 9.54
C THR A 230 -9.27 18.72 8.47
N GLN A 231 -10.49 18.24 8.72
CA GLN A 231 -11.24 17.51 7.69
C GLN A 231 -11.51 18.39 6.47
N ASP A 232 -11.94 19.64 6.68
CA ASP A 232 -12.23 20.58 5.59
C ASP A 232 -10.97 20.84 4.72
N GLY A 233 -9.80 20.95 5.34
CA GLY A 233 -8.53 21.11 4.63
C GLY A 233 -8.17 19.88 3.79
N ARG A 234 -8.35 18.66 4.32
CA ARG A 234 -8.16 17.42 3.54
C ARG A 234 -9.14 17.33 2.38
N ASP A 235 -10.41 17.63 2.60
CA ASP A 235 -11.43 17.62 1.55
C ASP A 235 -11.12 18.65 0.45
N ALA A 236 -10.66 19.85 0.84
CA ALA A 236 -10.24 20.89 -0.10
C ALA A 236 -9.01 20.45 -0.91
N ALA A 237 -8.04 19.83 -0.25
CA ALA A 237 -6.83 19.30 -0.88
C ALA A 237 -7.15 18.19 -1.89
N SER A 238 -8.00 17.23 -1.54
CA SER A 238 -8.49 16.21 -2.46
C SER A 238 -9.16 16.83 -3.69
N GLN A 239 -10.05 17.80 -3.48
CA GLN A 239 -10.75 18.49 -4.59
C GLN A 239 -9.80 19.28 -5.48
N ASN A 240 -8.81 19.96 -4.91
CA ASN A 240 -7.82 20.70 -5.67
C ASN A 240 -6.96 19.74 -6.49
N THR A 241 -6.50 18.64 -5.88
CA THR A 241 -5.71 17.61 -6.56
C THR A 241 -6.50 17.00 -7.72
N LEU A 242 -7.77 16.64 -7.49
CA LEU A 242 -8.65 16.13 -8.54
C LEU A 242 -8.81 17.15 -9.68
N ARG A 243 -9.03 18.44 -9.38
CA ARG A 243 -9.12 19.49 -10.42
C ARG A 243 -7.83 19.66 -11.21
N GLU A 244 -6.68 19.61 -10.54
CA GLU A 244 -5.38 19.72 -11.20
C GLU A 244 -5.13 18.53 -12.13
N MET A 245 -5.52 17.33 -11.70
CA MET A 245 -5.38 16.11 -12.49
C MET A 245 -6.40 16.04 -13.64
N GLU A 246 -7.65 16.44 -13.44
CA GLU A 246 -8.65 16.60 -14.50
C GLU A 246 -8.21 17.63 -15.55
N ALA A 247 -7.47 18.67 -15.13
CA ALA A 247 -6.90 19.67 -16.01
C ALA A 247 -5.64 19.17 -16.75
N GLN A 248 -4.97 18.14 -16.23
CA GLN A 248 -3.88 17.45 -16.92
C GLN A 248 -4.47 16.43 -17.91
N SER A 249 -3.88 16.30 -19.09
CA SER A 249 -4.24 15.21 -20.00
C SER A 249 -3.95 13.86 -19.34
N THR A 250 -4.75 12.82 -19.65
CA THR A 250 -4.56 11.43 -19.17
C THR A 250 -3.09 11.08 -19.02
N ALA A 251 -2.69 10.64 -17.82
CA ALA A 251 -1.30 10.26 -17.54
C ALA A 251 -0.79 9.29 -18.63
N PRO A 252 0.42 9.51 -19.16
CA PRO A 252 0.93 8.66 -20.22
C PRO A 252 1.09 7.23 -19.68
N ALA A 253 0.65 6.23 -20.45
CA ALA A 253 0.82 4.82 -20.09
C ALA A 253 2.27 4.32 -20.23
N SER A 254 3.15 5.11 -20.84
CA SER A 254 4.55 4.77 -21.13
C SER A 254 5.50 5.94 -20.91
N GLY A 255 6.80 5.67 -20.93
CA GLY A 255 7.86 6.62 -20.64
C GLY A 255 8.30 6.57 -19.19
N ALA A 256 9.40 7.27 -18.88
CA ALA A 256 10.07 7.19 -17.58
C ALA A 256 9.13 7.46 -16.40
N LYS A 257 8.31 8.51 -16.50
CA LYS A 257 7.34 8.88 -15.45
C LYS A 257 6.30 7.78 -15.20
N ALA A 258 5.75 7.18 -16.25
CA ALA A 258 4.75 6.11 -16.14
C ALA A 258 5.35 4.89 -15.43
N VAL A 259 6.58 4.54 -15.78
CA VAL A 259 7.33 3.44 -15.15
C VAL A 259 7.66 3.77 -13.68
N ASP A 260 8.00 5.02 -13.36
CA ASP A 260 8.26 5.44 -11.97
C ASP A 260 7.00 5.31 -11.11
N GLU A 261 5.86 5.77 -11.61
CA GLU A 261 4.57 5.68 -10.92
C GLU A 261 4.11 4.23 -10.75
N ALA A 262 4.30 3.39 -11.77
CA ALA A 262 3.98 1.97 -11.72
C ALA A 262 4.85 1.23 -10.70
N ALA A 263 6.16 1.45 -10.75
CA ALA A 263 7.09 0.84 -9.80
C ALA A 263 6.84 1.34 -8.37
N ALA A 264 6.60 2.64 -8.18
CA ALA A 264 6.34 3.21 -6.86
C ALA A 264 5.05 2.66 -6.22
N SER A 265 3.94 2.62 -6.97
CA SER A 265 2.68 2.06 -6.50
C SER A 265 2.78 0.56 -6.19
N GLY A 266 3.44 -0.21 -7.07
CA GLY A 266 3.75 -1.61 -6.85
C GLY A 266 4.58 -1.85 -5.59
N ASN A 267 5.66 -1.10 -5.40
CA ASN A 267 6.53 -1.21 -4.22
C ASN A 267 5.80 -0.89 -2.90
N LEU A 268 4.86 0.05 -2.92
CA LEU A 268 4.03 0.37 -1.75
C LEU A 268 3.06 -0.77 -1.43
N ALA A 269 2.38 -1.33 -2.44
CA ALA A 269 1.52 -2.51 -2.28
C ALA A 269 2.32 -3.72 -1.76
N ASP A 270 3.58 -3.80 -2.22
CA ASP A 270 4.67 -4.73 -1.88
C ASP A 270 5.30 -4.67 -0.51
N ALA A 271 5.05 -3.59 0.21
CA ALA A 271 5.90 -3.27 1.33
C ALA A 271 5.84 -4.39 2.38
N ASP A 272 6.97 -5.03 2.69
CA ASP A 272 7.07 -5.98 3.81
C ASP A 272 7.45 -5.28 5.14
N VAL A 273 7.87 -4.02 5.04
CA VAL A 273 8.22 -3.16 6.17
C VAL A 273 7.56 -1.80 6.01
N ALA A 274 7.23 -1.16 7.13
CA ALA A 274 6.72 0.20 7.10
C ALA A 274 7.81 1.15 6.55
N GLN A 275 7.55 1.82 5.43
CA GLN A 275 8.52 2.75 4.84
C GLN A 275 8.74 3.95 5.75
N ALA A 276 10.00 4.36 5.95
CA ALA A 276 10.30 5.63 6.62
C ALA A 276 9.78 6.81 5.80
N PRO A 277 9.50 7.98 6.41
CA PRO A 277 9.22 9.20 5.65
C PRO A 277 10.32 9.48 4.63
N SER A 278 9.94 9.98 3.45
CA SER A 278 10.94 10.23 2.41
C SER A 278 11.84 11.40 2.81
N ALA A 279 13.14 11.29 2.48
CA ALA A 279 14.15 12.29 2.82
C ALA A 279 13.88 13.67 2.17
N GLU A 280 13.04 13.70 1.13
CA GLU A 280 12.66 14.91 0.39
C GLU A 280 11.85 15.90 1.25
N TYR A 281 11.04 15.41 2.19
CA TYR A 281 10.29 16.25 3.15
C TYR A 281 11.13 16.56 4.40
N GLY A 282 12.39 16.10 4.42
CA GLY A 282 13.38 16.43 5.43
C GLY A 282 12.94 16.22 6.88
N ASP A 283 13.51 17.03 7.76
CA ASP A 283 13.15 17.14 9.18
C ASP A 283 11.72 17.69 9.43
N GLN A 284 10.82 17.73 8.44
CA GLN A 284 9.44 18.22 8.62
C GLN A 284 8.42 17.13 8.91
N VAL A 285 8.70 15.86 8.57
CA VAL A 285 7.85 14.73 8.92
C VAL A 285 8.62 13.77 9.80
N ARG A 286 8.06 13.42 10.95
CA ARG A 286 8.62 12.41 11.86
C ARG A 286 7.60 11.36 12.20
N VAL A 287 8.10 10.17 12.50
CA VAL A 287 7.27 9.01 12.85
C VAL A 287 7.79 8.47 14.16
N VAL A 288 6.88 8.33 15.10
CA VAL A 288 7.16 7.81 16.44
C VAL A 288 6.16 6.70 16.71
N GLY A 289 6.65 5.46 16.76
CA GLY A 289 5.81 4.27 16.77
C GLY A 289 4.87 4.23 15.56
N SER A 290 3.56 4.27 15.82
CA SER A 290 2.50 4.28 14.79
C SER A 290 2.06 5.68 14.37
N ARG A 291 2.59 6.73 15.01
CA ARG A 291 2.11 8.11 14.93
C ARG A 291 2.99 8.90 13.97
N ALA A 292 2.36 9.74 13.16
CA ALA A 292 3.07 10.69 12.31
C ALA A 292 2.93 12.11 12.88
N PHE A 293 4.00 12.88 12.75
CA PHE A 293 4.09 14.26 13.18
C PHE A 293 4.59 15.10 12.02
N VAL A 294 4.00 16.28 11.87
CA VAL A 294 4.41 17.31 10.94
C VAL A 294 4.95 18.51 11.72
N LEU A 295 6.01 19.13 11.24
CA LEU A 295 6.56 20.34 11.84
C LEU A 295 5.81 21.56 11.29
N GLN A 296 4.96 22.16 12.11
CA GLN A 296 4.24 23.40 11.78
C GLN A 296 4.83 24.56 12.57
N GLY A 297 5.54 25.46 11.88
CA GLY A 297 6.35 26.49 12.53
C GLY A 297 7.48 25.87 13.36
N ASP A 298 7.41 26.01 14.68
CA ASP A 298 8.34 25.44 15.66
C ASP A 298 7.71 24.33 16.52
N VAL A 299 6.50 23.87 16.16
CA VAL A 299 5.73 22.88 16.92
C VAL A 299 5.62 21.57 16.14
N TRP A 300 6.01 20.47 16.78
CA TRP A 300 5.72 19.13 16.24
C TRP A 300 4.25 18.79 16.49
N THR A 301 3.45 18.72 15.44
CA THR A 301 2.01 18.48 15.54
C THR A 301 1.70 17.08 15.04
N GLU A 302 1.04 16.26 15.86
CA GLU A 302 0.57 14.95 15.43
C GLU A 302 -0.50 15.08 14.34
N THR A 303 -0.43 14.24 13.32
CA THR A 303 -1.32 14.29 12.14
C THR A 303 -2.78 13.91 12.44
N THR A 304 -3.06 13.34 13.62
CA THR A 304 -4.41 13.02 14.09
C THR A 304 -5.05 14.14 14.90
N TYR A 305 -4.28 15.18 15.25
CA TYR A 305 -4.81 16.40 15.85
C TYR A 305 -5.66 17.15 14.83
N ASP A 306 -6.85 17.56 15.22
CA ASP A 306 -7.72 18.40 14.41
C ASP A 306 -7.99 19.72 15.15
N PRO A 307 -7.39 20.85 14.74
CA PRO A 307 -7.57 22.13 15.43
C PRO A 307 -8.99 22.68 15.37
N SER A 308 -9.85 22.17 14.47
CA SER A 308 -11.25 22.60 14.38
C SER A 308 -12.15 21.94 15.43
N THR A 309 -11.75 20.78 15.94
CA THR A 309 -12.55 19.98 16.88
C THR A 309 -11.85 19.73 18.22
N MET A 310 -10.52 19.90 18.28
CA MET A 310 -9.71 19.63 19.47
C MET A 310 -9.06 20.90 19.99
N THR A 311 -9.30 21.21 21.28
CA THR A 311 -8.56 22.24 22.01
C THR A 311 -7.48 21.57 22.87
N PRO A 312 -6.18 21.83 22.64
CA PRO A 312 -5.12 21.21 23.42
C PRO A 312 -5.14 21.63 24.88
N THR A 313 -4.94 20.67 25.78
CA THR A 313 -4.60 20.96 27.17
C THR A 313 -3.11 21.26 27.26
N GLN A 314 -2.76 22.47 27.66
CA GLN A 314 -1.36 22.90 27.75
C GLN A 314 -0.68 22.35 29.00
N VAL A 315 0.56 21.88 28.82
CA VAL A 315 1.41 21.38 29.89
C VAL A 315 2.83 21.91 29.76
N THR A 316 3.35 22.50 30.83
CA THR A 316 4.72 23.05 30.83
C THR A 316 5.76 21.92 30.84
N PHE A 317 6.71 21.97 29.91
CA PHE A 317 7.77 20.97 29.77
C PHE A 317 8.55 20.77 31.07
N GLY A 318 8.73 19.51 31.47
CA GLY A 318 9.50 19.15 32.67
C GLY A 318 8.85 19.52 34.01
N SER A 319 7.61 20.02 34.01
CA SER A 319 6.84 20.28 35.24
C SER A 319 6.35 18.99 35.92
N GLU A 320 5.87 19.09 37.16
CA GLU A 320 5.22 17.94 37.83
C GLU A 320 3.99 17.44 37.06
N ALA A 321 3.21 18.37 36.48
CA ALA A 321 2.06 18.05 35.63
C ALA A 321 2.47 17.30 34.35
N TYR A 322 3.62 17.63 33.77
CA TYR A 322 4.18 16.92 32.60
C TYR A 322 4.48 15.45 32.91
N PHE A 323 5.17 15.18 34.02
CA PHE A 323 5.48 13.81 34.41
C PHE A 323 4.24 13.03 34.87
N ALA A 324 3.28 13.69 35.52
CA ALA A 324 2.00 13.08 35.87
C ALA A 324 1.20 12.68 34.62
N LEU A 325 1.15 13.56 33.61
CA LEU A 325 0.48 13.29 32.33
C LEU A 325 1.10 12.09 31.61
N ILE A 326 2.43 12.00 31.53
CA ILE A 326 3.11 10.84 30.92
C ILE A 326 2.85 9.55 31.72
N ALA A 327 2.75 9.62 33.05
CA ALA A 327 2.46 8.45 33.86
C ALA A 327 1.02 7.94 33.65
N GLU A 328 0.08 8.84 33.37
CA GLU A 328 -1.32 8.53 33.07
C GLU A 328 -1.51 8.06 31.61
N HIS A 329 -0.81 8.70 30.67
CA HIS A 329 -0.83 8.41 29.24
C HIS A 329 0.59 8.08 28.72
N PRO A 330 1.08 6.84 28.93
CA PRO A 330 2.45 6.46 28.56
C PRO A 330 2.76 6.58 27.06
N ASP A 331 1.74 6.53 26.20
CA ASP A 331 1.85 6.72 24.76
C ASP A 331 2.32 8.13 24.37
N LEU A 332 2.11 9.13 25.24
CA LEU A 332 2.59 10.51 25.02
C LEU A 332 4.10 10.66 25.24
N ALA A 333 4.75 9.73 25.95
CA ALA A 333 6.15 9.86 26.33
C ALA A 333 7.08 9.99 25.12
N GLU A 334 6.91 9.12 24.13
CA GLU A 334 7.75 9.12 22.93
C GLU A 334 7.45 10.32 22.03
N ALA A 335 6.18 10.74 21.95
CA ALA A 335 5.77 11.92 21.21
C ALA A 335 6.44 13.18 21.77
N PHE A 336 6.39 13.37 23.09
CA PHE A 336 6.98 14.54 23.75
C PHE A 336 8.52 14.54 23.74
N ALA A 337 9.17 13.40 23.43
CA ALA A 337 10.60 13.36 23.21
C ALA A 337 11.04 14.06 21.90
N LEU A 338 10.12 14.42 21.01
CA LEU A 338 10.41 15.10 19.75
C LEU A 338 10.93 16.53 19.91
N GLY A 339 10.61 17.22 21.01
CA GLY A 339 11.04 18.59 21.26
C GLY A 339 10.37 19.24 22.48
N SER A 340 10.68 20.53 22.73
CA SER A 340 10.06 21.32 23.81
C SER A 340 8.67 21.85 23.47
N ARG A 341 8.26 21.77 22.18
CA ARG A 341 6.93 22.14 21.71
C ARG A 341 6.34 21.05 20.83
N VAL A 342 5.36 20.34 21.37
CA VAL A 342 4.74 19.18 20.72
C VAL A 342 3.24 19.17 21.01
N ILE A 343 2.42 19.00 19.97
CA ILE A 343 1.00 18.67 20.09
C ILE A 343 0.82 17.18 19.79
N ALA A 344 0.23 16.46 20.74
CA ALA A 344 -0.02 15.02 20.64
C ALA A 344 -1.41 14.68 21.20
N VAL A 345 -2.06 13.68 20.60
CA VAL A 345 -3.40 13.21 20.93
C VAL A 345 -3.33 11.89 21.68
N SER A 346 -4.01 11.78 22.82
CA SER A 346 -4.20 10.51 23.55
C SER A 346 -5.65 10.38 23.96
N ASP A 347 -6.24 9.21 23.76
CA ASP A 347 -7.66 8.91 24.05
C ASP A 347 -8.67 9.94 23.49
N GLY A 348 -8.34 10.53 22.33
CA GLY A 348 -9.15 11.55 21.66
C GLY A 348 -9.02 12.97 22.22
N GLN A 349 -8.14 13.19 23.21
CA GLN A 349 -7.82 14.50 23.75
C GLN A 349 -6.44 14.97 23.26
N ALA A 350 -6.35 16.22 22.82
CA ALA A 350 -5.09 16.84 22.44
C ALA A 350 -4.38 17.46 23.65
N TYR A 351 -3.05 17.36 23.68
CA TYR A 351 -2.17 17.96 24.66
C TYR A 351 -1.06 18.74 23.94
N GLU A 352 -0.73 19.93 24.44
CA GLU A 352 0.35 20.75 23.91
C GLU A 352 1.42 20.95 24.98
N VAL A 353 2.65 20.51 24.69
CA VAL A 353 3.81 20.84 25.50
C VAL A 353 4.24 22.26 25.17
N VAL A 354 4.34 23.10 26.20
CA VAL A 354 4.82 24.49 26.12
C VAL A 354 6.02 24.70 27.05
N GLU A 355 6.81 25.73 26.79
CA GLU A 355 8.00 26.06 27.61
C GLU A 355 7.67 26.65 28.99
#